data_AF-A0A6M6BGM2-F1
#
_entry.id   AF-A0A6M6BGM2-F1
#
_cell.length_a   1.000
_cell.length_b   1.000
_cell.length_c   1.000
_cell.angle_alpha   90.00
_cell.angle_beta   90.00
_cell.angle_gamma   90.00
#
_symmetry.space_group_name_H-M   'P 1'
#
loop_
_entity.id
_entity.type
_entity.pdbx_description
1 polymer ?
#
loop_
_entity_poly.entity_id
_entity_poly.type
_entity_poly.pdbx_seq_one_letter_code
_entity_poly.pdbx_strand_id
1 'polypeptide(L)'
;MIIAWSIFNLLLVLLFLYACWRVGRFLKSHVGTATTIPFMLGHSWSAQDGILNVKDNAFQYDVSVKHDWSVLGTQVYTSMENYTGQMPIKDENTLH
;
A
#
# COMPACT_ATOMS: atom_id res chain seq x y z
N MET A 1 -9.27 35.72 -32.44
CA MET A 1 -8.36 34.71 -31.87
C MET A 1 -8.88 33.96 -30.65
N ILE A 2 -9.80 34.51 -29.85
CA ILE A 2 -10.33 33.86 -28.63
C ILE A 2 -11.18 32.61 -28.94
N ILE A 3 -11.97 32.65 -30.01
CA ILE A 3 -12.92 31.57 -30.37
C ILE A 3 -12.19 30.31 -30.86
N ALA A 4 -11.12 30.46 -31.66
CA ALA A 4 -10.33 29.33 -32.15
C ALA A 4 -9.66 28.54 -31.01
N TRP A 5 -9.16 29.26 -29.99
CA TRP A 5 -8.57 28.64 -28.79
C TRP A 5 -9.61 27.87 -27.97
N SER A 6 -10.82 28.40 -27.86
CA SER A 6 -11.93 27.73 -27.17
C SER A 6 -12.34 26.43 -27.88
N ILE A 7 -12.46 26.46 -29.20
CA ILE A 7 -12.81 25.28 -30.02
C ILE A 7 -11.72 24.19 -29.89
N PHE A 8 -10.45 24.58 -29.90
CA PHE A 8 -9.34 23.64 -29.74
C PHE A 8 -9.37 22.93 -28.37
N ASN A 9 -9.58 23.67 -27.27
CA ASN A 9 -9.73 23.08 -25.95
C ASN A 9 -10.95 22.18 -25.83
N LEU A 10 -12.07 22.57 -26.45
CA LEU A 10 -13.27 21.73 -26.48
C LEU A 10 -13.01 20.40 -27.19
N LEU A 11 -12.28 20.42 -28.31
CA LEU A 11 -11.85 19.21 -29.01
C LEU A 11 -10.91 18.35 -28.15
N LEU A 12 -9.97 18.96 -27.42
CA LEU A 12 -9.09 18.22 -26.50
C LEU A 12 -9.90 17.53 -25.39
N VAL A 13 -10.88 18.22 -24.80
CA VAL A 13 -11.76 17.64 -23.77
C VAL A 13 -12.60 16.51 -24.35
N LEU A 14 -13.17 16.68 -25.55
CA LEU A 14 -13.93 15.61 -26.22
C LEU A 14 -13.06 14.40 -26.56
N LEU A 15 -11.81 14.61 -27.01
CA LEU A 15 -10.87 13.53 -27.26
C LEU A 15 -10.45 12.83 -25.97
N PHE A 16 -10.23 13.59 -24.89
CA PHE A 16 -9.92 13.03 -23.57
C PHE A 16 -11.10 12.18 -23.06
N LEU A 17 -12.32 12.71 -23.10
CA LEU A 17 -13.51 11.97 -22.71
C LEU A 17 -13.74 10.74 -23.60
N TYR A 18 -13.49 10.85 -24.90
CA TYR A 18 -13.56 9.72 -25.83
C TYR A 18 -12.50 8.65 -25.51
N ALA A 19 -11.28 9.06 -25.17
CA ALA A 19 -10.21 8.15 -24.75
C ALA A 19 -10.55 7.47 -23.42
N CYS A 20 -11.02 8.22 -22.42
CA CYS A 20 -11.49 7.70 -21.14
C CYS A 20 -12.66 6.72 -21.33
N TRP A 21 -13.65 7.06 -22.17
CA TRP A 21 -14.73 6.15 -22.53
C TRP A 21 -14.16 4.90 -23.20
N ARG A 22 -13.31 5.05 -24.22
CA ARG A 22 -12.75 3.93 -24.99
C ARG A 22 -12.00 2.95 -24.09
N VAL A 23 -11.18 3.47 -23.17
CA VAL A 23 -10.49 2.67 -22.14
C VAL A 23 -11.49 2.03 -21.18
N GLY A 24 -12.48 2.78 -20.70
CA GLY A 24 -13.55 2.25 -19.83
C GLY A 24 -14.35 1.12 -20.49
N ARG A 25 -14.61 1.20 -21.80
CA ARG A 25 -15.28 0.14 -22.55
C ARG A 25 -14.40 -1.12 -22.66
N PHE A 26 -13.08 -0.96 -22.80
CA PHE A 26 -12.12 -2.07 -22.74
C PHE A 26 -12.06 -2.70 -21.34
N LEU A 27 -12.11 -1.90 -20.27
CA LEU A 27 -12.23 -2.42 -18.90
C LEU A 27 -13.56 -3.14 -18.66
N LYS A 28 -14.64 -2.76 -19.34
CA LYS A 28 -15.97 -3.34 -19.14
C LYS A 28 -16.08 -4.81 -19.60
N SER A 29 -15.23 -5.29 -20.51
CA SER A 29 -15.17 -6.72 -20.85
C SER A 29 -14.39 -7.55 -19.82
N HIS A 30 -13.73 -6.87 -18.87
CA HIS A 30 -12.71 -7.41 -17.97
C HIS A 30 -12.87 -6.83 -16.55
N VAL A 31 -14.08 -6.43 -16.15
CA VAL A 31 -14.38 -5.88 -14.81
C VAL A 31 -14.00 -6.87 -13.69
N GLY A 32 -13.87 -8.17 -14.01
CA GLY A 32 -13.29 -9.16 -13.11
C GLY A 32 -11.76 -9.11 -12.97
N THR A 33 -11.03 -8.45 -13.87
CA THR A 33 -9.55 -8.36 -13.83
C THR A 33 -9.00 -7.02 -13.32
N ALA A 34 -9.73 -5.92 -13.45
CA ALA A 34 -9.30 -4.65 -12.84
C ALA A 34 -9.34 -4.71 -11.31
N THR A 35 -10.27 -5.47 -10.73
CA THR A 35 -10.28 -5.86 -9.31
C THR A 35 -9.23 -6.92 -8.98
N THR A 36 -8.72 -7.67 -9.96
CA THR A 36 -7.65 -8.64 -9.69
C THR A 36 -6.26 -8.02 -9.63
N ILE A 37 -6.01 -6.80 -10.13
CA ILE A 37 -4.67 -6.21 -10.01
C ILE A 37 -4.21 -6.12 -8.53
N PRO A 38 -5.02 -5.64 -7.57
CA PRO A 38 -4.70 -5.78 -6.14
C PRO A 38 -4.83 -7.20 -5.58
N PHE A 39 -5.49 -8.13 -6.28
CA PHE A 39 -5.58 -9.55 -5.90
C PHE A 39 -4.36 -10.36 -6.36
N MET A 40 -3.69 -9.92 -7.44
CA MET A 40 -2.51 -10.56 -8.01
C MET A 40 -1.26 -10.15 -7.26
N LEU A 41 -1.20 -8.95 -6.69
CA LEU A 41 -0.11 -8.52 -5.81
C LEU A 41 -0.46 -8.80 -4.35
N GLY A 42 0.10 -9.87 -3.80
CA GLY A 42 -0.05 -10.20 -2.38
C GLY A 42 1.12 -9.68 -1.56
N HIS A 43 0.83 -9.10 -0.40
CA HIS A 43 1.83 -8.69 0.59
C HIS A 43 1.45 -9.26 1.96
N SER A 44 2.34 -10.06 2.54
CA SER A 44 2.17 -10.61 3.88
C SER A 44 3.35 -10.22 4.76
N TRP A 45 3.06 -9.91 6.02
CA TRP A 45 4.07 -9.62 7.03
C TRP A 45 4.01 -10.68 8.14
N SER A 46 5.17 -11.06 8.65
CA SER A 46 5.28 -11.96 9.80
C SER A 46 6.42 -11.49 10.70
N ALA A 47 6.17 -11.44 12.01
CA ALA A 47 7.23 -11.24 12.99
C ALA A 47 8.00 -12.56 13.11
N GLN A 48 9.30 -12.54 12.84
CA GLN A 48 10.12 -13.74 12.80
C GLN A 48 10.80 -13.97 14.14
N ASP A 49 11.51 -12.95 14.63
CA ASP A 49 12.22 -12.98 15.89
C ASP A 49 12.12 -11.62 16.57
N GLY A 50 12.19 -11.62 17.90
CA GLY A 50 12.20 -10.41 18.68
C GLY A 50 12.95 -10.58 20.00
N ILE A 51 13.76 -9.59 20.36
CA ILE A 51 14.47 -9.54 21.63
C ILE A 51 13.81 -8.45 22.48
N LEU A 52 13.46 -8.82 23.70
CA LEU A 52 12.98 -7.89 24.73
C LEU A 52 14.06 -7.73 25.78
N ASN A 53 14.45 -6.48 26.02
CA ASN A 53 15.37 -6.14 27.09
C ASN A 53 14.70 -5.13 28.03
N VAL A 54 14.78 -5.39 29.33
CA VAL A 54 14.24 -4.48 30.35
C VAL A 54 15.39 -3.61 30.83
N LYS A 55 15.32 -2.31 30.53
CA LYS A 55 16.33 -1.34 30.94
C LYS A 55 15.67 -0.05 31.41
N ASP A 56 16.04 0.43 32.58
CA ASP A 56 15.63 1.73 33.13
C ASP A 56 14.10 1.96 33.11
N ASN A 57 13.33 0.97 33.56
CA ASN A 57 11.85 1.00 33.60
C ASN A 57 11.16 1.13 32.23
N ALA A 58 11.84 0.74 31.15
CA ALA A 58 11.28 0.63 29.81
C ALA A 58 11.59 -0.74 29.21
N PHE A 59 10.64 -1.27 28.44
CA PHE A 59 10.87 -2.41 27.56
C PHE A 59 11.51 -1.91 26.26
N GLN A 60 12.78 -2.25 26.05
CA GLN A 60 13.43 -2.08 24.75
C GLN A 60 13.14 -3.32 23.92
N TYR A 61 12.55 -3.12 22.74
CA TYR A 61 12.27 -4.20 21.81
C TYR A 61 13.10 -4.01 20.54
N ASP A 62 13.62 -5.11 20.03
CA ASP A 62 14.15 -5.25 18.68
C ASP A 62 13.38 -6.37 18.01
N VAL A 63 12.59 -6.07 16.98
CA VAL A 63 11.74 -7.04 16.29
C VAL A 63 12.10 -7.08 14.82
N SER A 64 12.47 -8.26 14.35
CA SER A 64 12.68 -8.54 12.93
C SER A 64 11.35 -8.94 12.28
N VAL A 65 10.91 -8.12 11.34
CA VAL A 65 9.70 -8.34 10.54
C VAL A 65 10.09 -8.78 9.14
N LYS A 66 9.54 -9.91 8.72
CA LYS A 66 9.68 -10.44 7.37
C LYS A 66 8.48 -9.98 6.52
N HIS A 67 8.78 -9.36 5.39
CA HIS A 67 7.81 -8.98 4.37
C HIS A 67 7.95 -9.90 3.16
N ASP A 68 6.87 -10.60 2.82
CA ASP A 68 6.81 -11.46 1.66
C ASP A 68 5.88 -10.84 0.61
N TRP A 69 6.41 -10.68 -0.59
CA TRP A 69 5.72 -10.14 -1.75
C TRP A 69 5.47 -11.26 -2.74
N SER A 70 4.24 -11.33 -3.23
CA SER A 70 3.78 -12.37 -4.15
C SER A 70 3.08 -11.76 -5.35
N VAL A 71 3.25 -12.42 -6.50
CA VAL A 71 2.55 -12.13 -7.74
C VAL A 71 1.81 -13.41 -8.13
N LEU A 72 0.49 -13.36 -8.31
CA LEU A 72 -0.34 -14.51 -8.69
C LEU A 72 -0.21 -15.70 -7.71
N GLY A 73 -0.04 -15.42 -6.41
CA GLY A 73 0.18 -16.44 -5.37
C GLY A 73 1.58 -17.06 -5.36
N THR A 74 2.48 -16.64 -6.26
CA THR A 74 3.89 -17.04 -6.23
C THR A 74 4.71 -15.96 -5.54
N GLN A 75 5.48 -16.33 -4.53
CA GLN A 75 6.42 -15.41 -3.88
C GLN A 75 7.51 -14.97 -4.86
N VAL A 76 7.70 -13.66 -5.00
CA VAL A 76 8.68 -13.06 -5.91
C VAL A 76 9.80 -12.35 -5.17
N TYR A 77 9.54 -11.88 -3.95
CA TYR A 77 10.50 -11.11 -3.18
C TYR A 77 10.24 -11.24 -1.68
N THR A 78 11.32 -11.27 -0.91
CA THR A 78 11.29 -11.24 0.55
C THR A 78 12.24 -10.15 1.03
N SER A 79 11.76 -9.29 1.92
CA SER A 79 12.60 -8.34 2.65
C SER A 79 12.48 -8.55 4.16
N MET A 80 13.54 -8.23 4.89
CA MET A 80 13.56 -8.21 6.35
C MET A 80 13.85 -6.80 6.82
N GLU A 81 13.06 -6.34 7.78
CA GLU A 81 13.20 -5.02 8.40
C GLU A 81 13.21 -5.18 9.92
N ASN A 82 14.14 -4.47 10.57
CA ASN A 82 14.26 -4.49 12.02
C ASN A 82 13.65 -3.22 12.61
N TYR A 83 12.77 -3.41 13.58
CA TYR A 83 12.08 -2.36 14.29
C TYR A 83 12.57 -2.31 15.72
N THR A 84 13.28 -1.23 16.06
CA THR A 84 13.75 -0.99 17.43
C THR A 84 12.91 0.10 18.08
N GLY A 85 12.47 -0.12 19.30
CA GLY A 85 11.74 0.90 20.04
C GLY A 85 11.77 0.69 21.54
N GLN A 86 11.18 1.64 22.26
CA GLN A 86 11.08 1.62 23.71
C GLN A 86 9.62 1.81 24.10
N MET A 87 9.09 0.92 24.93
CA MET A 87 7.77 1.05 25.52
C MET A 87 7.93 1.33 27.01
N PRO A 88 7.43 2.48 27.52
CA PRO A 88 7.48 2.76 28.94
C PRO A 88 6.62 1.73 29.69
N ILE A 89 7.11 1.26 30.83
CA ILE A 89 6.29 0.42 31.72
C ILE A 89 5.26 1.34 32.35
N LYS A 90 4.00 1.19 31.93
CA LYS A 90 2.89 1.96 32.49
C LYS A 90 2.57 1.36 33.85
N ASP A 91 2.91 2.06 34.93
CA ASP A 91 2.49 1.69 36.28
C ASP A 91 0.96 1.69 36.36
N GLU A 92 0.37 0.56 36.75
CA GLU A 92 -1.09 0.38 36.96
C GLU A 92 -1.67 1.31 38.05
N ASN A 93 -0.83 2.08 38.76
CA ASN A 93 -1.22 2.93 39.89
C ASN A 93 -1.62 4.38 39.53
N THR A 94 -1.75 4.75 38.25
CA THR A 94 -2.12 6.12 37.81
C THR A 94 -3.53 6.25 37.24
N LEU A 95 -4.47 5.45 37.75
CA LEU A 95 -5.92 5.62 37.56
C LEU A 95 -6.60 5.77 38.93
N HIS A 96 -6.29 6.85 39.65
CA HIS A 96 -7.07 7.31 40.79
C HIS A 96 -7.17 8.84 40.77
#